data_AF-R2SYR1-F1
#
_entry.id   AF-R2SYR1-F1
#
_cell.length_a   1.000
_cell.length_b   1.000
_cell.length_c   1.000
_cell.angle_alpha   90.00
_cell.angle_beta   90.00
_cell.angle_gamma   90.00
#
_symmetry.space_group_name_H-M   'P 1'
#
loop_
_entity.id
_entity.type
_entity.pdbx_description
1 polymer ?
#
loop_
_entity_poly.entity_id
_entity_poly.type
_entity_poly.pdbx_seq_one_letter_code
_entity_poly.pdbx_strand_id
1 'polypeptide(L)'
;MSMISANSVSTFYQAYYSVVQDSVPLALFLSTIVEKMDAEQRDYFKVAAKRTKKKQDSYFIFERSNDELVFKGVRTQSPYQSAFNLRNKE
;
A
#
# COMPACT_ATOMS: atom_id res chain seq x y z
N MET A 1 16.84 -3.00 4.45
CA MET A 1 15.72 -3.35 3.57
C MET A 1 14.63 -3.89 4.47
N SER A 2 13.47 -3.25 4.44
CA SER A 2 12.34 -3.63 5.28
C SER A 2 11.69 -4.91 4.77
N MET A 3 10.84 -5.52 5.60
CA MET A 3 10.03 -6.68 5.21
C MET A 3 8.58 -6.45 5.63
N ILE A 4 7.61 -6.96 4.87
CA ILE A 4 6.21 -6.90 5.31
C ILE A 4 6.05 -7.80 6.53
N SER A 5 5.48 -7.26 7.61
CA SER A 5 5.31 -8.00 8.86
C SER A 5 4.51 -9.28 8.63
N ALA A 6 5.02 -10.40 9.14
CA ALA A 6 4.39 -11.72 9.01
C ALA A 6 2.95 -11.73 9.56
N ASN A 7 2.66 -10.91 10.56
CA ASN A 7 1.34 -10.77 11.16
C ASN A 7 0.33 -10.05 10.26
N SER A 8 0.80 -9.28 9.28
CA SER A 8 -0.03 -8.45 8.42
C SER A 8 0.00 -8.86 6.93
N VAL A 9 0.93 -9.73 6.55
CA VAL A 9 1.13 -10.15 5.16
C VAL A 9 -0.10 -10.85 4.59
N SER A 10 -0.78 -11.73 5.35
CA SER A 10 -1.98 -12.41 4.88
C SER A 10 -3.12 -11.42 4.59
N THR A 11 -3.36 -10.48 5.50
CA THR A 11 -4.36 -9.42 5.35
C THR A 11 -4.06 -8.52 4.16
N PHE A 12 -2.78 -8.20 3.93
CA PHE A 12 -2.34 -7.44 2.77
C PHE A 12 -2.66 -8.17 1.46
N TYR A 13 -2.33 -9.46 1.36
CA TYR A 13 -2.61 -10.27 0.17
C TYR A 13 -4.11 -10.35 -0.13
N GLN A 14 -4.93 -10.58 0.90
CA GLN A 14 -6.39 -10.58 0.76
C GLN A 14 -6.93 -9.24 0.27
N ALA A 15 -6.45 -8.13 0.84
CA ALA A 15 -6.84 -6.79 0.40
C ALA A 15 -6.41 -6.52 -1.05
N TYR A 16 -5.21 -6.96 -1.44
CA TYR A 16 -4.71 -6.79 -2.79
C TYR A 16 -5.59 -7.52 -3.80
N TYR A 17 -5.83 -8.82 -3.62
CA TYR A 17 -6.65 -9.60 -4.56
C TYR A 17 -8.14 -9.22 -4.56
N SER A 18 -8.64 -8.59 -3.48
CA SER A 18 -9.98 -8.02 -3.47
C SER A 18 -10.10 -6.80 -4.41
N VAL A 19 -9.05 -5.99 -4.46
CA VAL A 19 -9.02 -4.70 -5.18
C VAL A 19 -8.51 -4.84 -6.62
N VAL A 20 -7.45 -5.61 -6.81
CA VAL A 20 -6.69 -5.73 -8.05
C VAL A 20 -7.26 -6.85 -8.91
N GLN A 21 -7.43 -6.60 -10.20
CA GLN A 21 -7.97 -7.58 -11.18
C GLN A 21 -6.89 -8.31 -11.97
N ASP A 22 -5.63 -8.11 -11.60
CA ASP A 22 -4.49 -8.63 -12.33
C ASP A 22 -4.33 -10.14 -12.10
N SER A 23 -3.97 -10.86 -13.15
CA SER A 23 -3.74 -12.31 -13.09
C SER A 23 -2.37 -12.65 -12.52
N VAL A 24 -1.48 -11.66 -12.41
CA VAL A 24 -0.10 -11.89 -11.96
C VAL A 24 -0.03 -11.97 -10.43
N PRO A 25 0.58 -13.03 -9.87
CA PRO A 25 0.72 -13.18 -8.42
C PRO A 25 1.55 -12.05 -7.80
N LEU A 26 1.00 -11.42 -6.75
CA LEU A 26 1.67 -10.35 -5.99
C LEU A 26 3.03 -10.77 -5.44
N ALA A 27 3.16 -12.05 -5.06
CA ALA A 27 4.39 -12.62 -4.51
C ALA A 27 5.61 -12.42 -5.42
N LEU A 28 5.40 -12.38 -6.75
CA LEU A 28 6.49 -12.18 -7.72
C LEU A 28 7.08 -10.77 -7.69
N PHE A 29 6.36 -9.79 -7.14
CA PHE A 29 6.79 -8.39 -7.10
C PHE A 29 6.91 -7.84 -5.68
N LEU A 30 6.73 -8.68 -4.66
CA LEU A 30 6.70 -8.23 -3.27
C LEU A 30 8.02 -7.56 -2.86
N SER A 31 9.14 -8.19 -3.22
CA SER A 31 10.49 -7.65 -2.99
C SER A 31 10.65 -6.29 -3.67
N THR A 32 10.32 -6.20 -4.96
CA THR A 32 10.40 -4.95 -5.73
C THR A 32 9.51 -3.83 -5.16
N ILE A 33 8.32 -4.18 -4.65
CA ILE A 33 7.43 -3.20 -4.02
C ILE A 33 8.10 -2.64 -2.76
N VAL A 34 8.64 -3.51 -1.90
CA VAL A 34 9.28 -3.10 -0.65
C VAL A 34 10.56 -2.31 -0.91
N GLU A 35 11.39 -2.73 -1.87
CA GLU A 35 12.59 -1.99 -2.30
C GLU A 35 12.25 -0.58 -2.75
N LYS A 36 11.20 -0.42 -3.56
CA LYS A 36 10.74 0.91 -4.00
C LYS A 36 10.24 1.75 -2.83
N MET A 37 9.46 1.16 -1.93
CA MET A 37 8.97 1.85 -0.74
C MET A 37 10.13 2.33 0.15
N ASP A 38 11.17 1.53 0.32
CA ASP A 38 12.39 1.89 1.06
C ASP A 38 13.17 2.99 0.36
N ALA A 39 13.42 2.84 -0.95
CA ALA A 39 14.18 3.81 -1.75
C ALA A 39 13.50 5.19 -1.79
N GLU A 40 12.16 5.21 -1.85
CA GLU A 40 11.37 6.44 -1.89
C GLU A 40 10.99 6.95 -0.48
N GLN A 41 11.37 6.24 0.59
CA GLN A 41 10.93 6.50 1.97
C GLN A 41 9.41 6.71 2.10
N ARG A 42 8.64 5.84 1.43
CA ARG A 42 7.18 5.88 1.44
C ARG A 42 6.62 4.71 2.24
N ASP A 43 5.51 4.98 2.92
CA ASP A 43 4.78 4.00 3.72
C ASP A 43 3.50 3.54 3.01
N TYR A 44 3.48 3.63 1.68
CA TYR A 44 2.36 3.14 0.90
C TYR A 44 2.78 2.57 -0.44
N PHE A 45 1.99 1.61 -0.91
CA PHE A 45 2.07 1.06 -2.25
C PHE A 45 0.84 1.48 -3.06
N LYS A 46 1.07 2.07 -4.24
CA LYS A 46 0.02 2.57 -5.13
C LYS A 46 -0.30 1.56 -6.24
N VAL A 47 -1.58 1.25 -6.39
CA VAL A 47 -2.10 0.55 -7.57
C VAL A 47 -2.99 1.51 -8.37
N ALA A 48 -2.67 1.67 -9.66
CA ALA A 48 -3.42 2.54 -10.55
C ALA A 48 -4.84 2.00 -10.79
N ALA A 49 -5.82 2.90 -10.88
CA ALA A 49 -7.24 2.58 -11.08
C ALA A 49 -7.48 1.56 -12.20
N LYS A 50 -6.73 1.68 -13.32
CA LYS A 50 -6.80 0.78 -14.49
C LYS A 50 -6.53 -0.70 -14.20
N ARG A 51 -5.87 -1.02 -13.08
CA ARG A 51 -5.57 -2.39 -12.63
C ARG A 51 -6.52 -2.85 -11.51
N THR A 52 -7.46 -2.00 -11.11
CA THR A 52 -8.36 -2.26 -9.97
C THR A 52 -9.82 -2.29 -10.40
N LYS A 53 -10.67 -2.83 -9.53
CA LYS A 53 -12.14 -2.72 -9.65
C LYS A 53 -12.67 -1.30 -9.39
N LYS A 54 -11.81 -0.35 -8.99
CA LYS A 54 -12.20 0.99 -8.52
C LYS A 54 -11.94 2.03 -9.60
N LYS A 55 -12.74 3.11 -9.60
CA LYS A 55 -12.58 4.27 -10.50
C LYS A 55 -11.40 5.18 -10.11
N GLN A 56 -10.78 4.94 -8.97
CA GLN A 56 -9.69 5.75 -8.42
C GLN A 56 -8.53 4.86 -8.04
N ASP A 57 -7.33 5.44 -7.98
CA ASP A 57 -6.14 4.75 -7.52
C ASP A 57 -6.33 4.22 -6.10
N SER A 58 -5.71 3.07 -5.81
CA SER A 58 -5.75 2.45 -4.49
C SER A 58 -4.37 2.53 -3.84
N TYR A 59 -4.34 2.94 -2.57
CA TYR A 59 -3.14 3.14 -1.77
C TYR A 59 -3.17 2.15 -0.61
N PHE A 60 -2.27 1.17 -0.64
CA PHE A 60 -2.07 0.21 0.42
C PHE A 60 -1.13 0.84 1.44
N ILE A 61 -1.63 1.15 2.63
CA ILE A 61 -0.92 1.89 3.66
C ILE A 61 -0.22 0.93 4.60
N PHE A 62 1.02 1.25 4.93
CA PHE A 62 1.86 0.54 5.88
C PHE A 62 2.32 1.50 6.98
N GLU A 63 2.79 0.93 8.08
CA GLU A 63 3.49 1.64 9.14
C GLU A 63 4.85 0.97 9.32
N ARG A 64 5.91 1.77 9.39
CA ARG A 64 7.26 1.27 9.65
C ARG A 64 7.49 1.10 11.14
N SER A 65 7.90 -0.09 11.55
CA SER A 65 8.28 -0.40 12.92
C SER A 65 9.40 -1.43 12.91
N ASN A 66 10.58 -1.08 13.43
CA ASN A 66 11.74 -1.98 13.57
C ASN A 66 12.04 -2.82 12.31
N ASP A 67 12.26 -2.14 11.18
CA ASP A 67 12.47 -2.75 9.85
C ASP A 67 11.29 -3.55 9.27
N GLU A 68 10.14 -3.58 9.95
CA GLU A 68 8.91 -4.15 9.42
C GLU A 68 7.98 -3.10 8.82
N LEU A 69 7.28 -3.49 7.76
CA LEU A 69 6.15 -2.79 7.18
C LEU A 69 4.87 -3.49 7.61
N VAL A 70 4.16 -2.88 8.57
CA VAL A 70 2.89 -3.40 9.09
C VAL A 70 1.76 -2.84 8.24
N PHE A 71 1.01 -3.70 7.55
CA PHE A 71 -0.12 -3.27 6.73
C PHE A 71 -1.26 -2.71 7.61
N LYS A 72 -1.74 -1.51 7.29
CA LYS A 72 -2.79 -0.79 8.03
C LYS A 72 -4.12 -0.69 7.27
N GLY A 73 -4.13 -0.93 5.96
CA GLY A 73 -5.36 -0.95 5.16
C GLY A 73 -5.22 -0.33 3.78
N VAL A 74 -6.34 -0.21 3.07
CA VAL A 74 -6.41 0.38 1.72
C VAL A 74 -7.19 1.69 1.75
N ARG A 75 -6.65 2.73 1.12
CA ARG A 75 -7.32 4.01 0.90
C ARG A 75 -7.47 4.29 -0.60
N THR A 76 -8.52 4.99 -1.00
CA THR A 76 -8.69 5.45 -2.39
C THR A 76 -8.27 6.91 -2.60
N GLN A 77 -8.07 7.64 -1.50
CA GLN A 77 -7.49 8.99 -1.50
C GLN A 77 -6.01 8.89 -1.20
N SER A 78 -5.20 9.71 -1.89
CA SER A 78 -3.77 9.79 -1.62
C SER A 78 -3.55 10.19 -0.16
N PRO A 79 -2.70 9.48 0.60
CA PRO A 79 -2.42 9.81 2.00
C PRO A 79 -1.89 11.25 2.16
N TYR A 80 -1.25 11.82 1.13
CA TYR A 80 -0.81 13.22 1.12
C TYR A 80 -1.96 14.23 0.97
N GLN A 81 -3.07 13.89 0.29
CA GLN A 81 -4.23 14.77 0.18
C GLN A 81 -5.05 14.82 1.47
N SER A 82 -5.15 13.69 2.19
CA SER A 82 -5.87 13.65 3.46
C SER A 82 -5.17 14.47 4.56
N ALA A 83 -3.83 14.50 4.57
CA ALA A 83 -3.05 15.32 5.50
C ALA A 83 -3.21 16.82 5.25
N PHE A 84 -3.29 17.24 3.98
CA PHE A 84 -3.50 18.65 3.62
C PHE A 84 -4.90 19.15 4.01
N ASN A 85 -5.92 18.30 3.94
CA ASN A 85 -7.30 18.66 4.31
C ASN A 85 -7.55 18.70 5.83
N LEU A 86 -6.73 18.03 6.66
CA LEU A 86 -6.84 18.15 8.12
C LEU A 86 -6.23 19.47 8.64
N ARG A 87 -5.17 19.97 7.98
CA ARG A 87 -4.43 21.16 8.44
C ARG A 87 -5.08 22.51 8.10
N ASN A 88 -6.11 22.51 7.24
CA ASN A 88 -6.84 23.71 6.83
C ASN A 88 -8.26 23.76 7.44
N LYS A 89 -8.48 23.03 8.54
CA LYS A 89 -9.74 23.02 9.29
C LYS A 89 -9.64 23.68 10.67
N GLU A 90 -8.59 24.47 10.90
CA GLU A 90 -8.44 25.34 12.08
C GLU A 90 -8.76 26.79 11.70
#